data_AF-A0A943RMT0-F1
#
_entry.id   AF-A0A943RMT0-F1
#
_cell.length_a   1.000
_cell.length_b   1.000
_cell.length_c   1.000
_cell.angle_alpha   90.00
_cell.angle_beta   90.00
_cell.angle_gamma   90.00
#
_symmetry.space_group_name_H-M   'P 1'
#
loop_
_entity.id
_entity.type
_entity.pdbx_description
1 polymer ?
#
loop_
_entity_poly.entity_id
_entity_poly.type
_entity_poly.pdbx_seq_one_letter_code
_entity_poly.pdbx_strand_id
1 'polypeptide(L)'
;MKKITYQLATEVNHGTQEEPDIETVLSDVVIVCLDSRLEGNLTLAKAEAYQGEVSVEDAGPDPASSGDLEQRMTAVETGKADKTEVQDVWDQMAAAYQEGVQNA
;
A
#
# COMPACT_ATOMS: atom_id res chain seq x y z
N MET A 1 5.71 9.12 -8.33
CA MET A 1 4.66 9.41 -7.31
C MET A 1 4.38 10.89 -7.32
N LYS A 2 3.18 11.27 -6.90
CA LYS A 2 2.75 12.67 -6.77
C LYS A 2 2.36 12.98 -5.34
N LYS A 3 2.61 14.21 -4.94
CA LYS A 3 2.21 14.78 -3.66
C LYS A 3 1.18 15.87 -3.94
N ILE A 4 0.01 15.75 -3.35
CA ILE A 4 -1.08 16.72 -3.43
C ILE A 4 -1.17 17.40 -2.07
N THR A 5 -1.20 18.73 -2.04
CA THR A 5 -1.36 19.51 -0.80
C THR A 5 -2.50 20.49 -0.93
N TYR A 6 -3.33 20.61 0.11
CA TYR A 6 -4.45 21.54 0.18
C TYR A 6 -4.79 21.85 1.64
N GLN A 7 -5.56 22.91 1.87
CA GLN A 7 -6.14 23.22 3.18
C GLN A 7 -7.59 22.75 3.23
N LEU A 8 -7.98 22.08 4.31
CA LEU A 8 -9.36 21.72 4.59
C LEU A 8 -9.94 22.70 5.61
N ALA A 9 -11.10 23.29 5.31
CA ALA A 9 -11.84 24.10 6.26
C ALA A 9 -12.86 23.27 7.01
N THR A 10 -12.77 23.27 8.34
CA THR A 10 -13.73 22.60 9.22
C THR A 10 -14.41 23.65 10.09
N GLU A 11 -15.74 23.64 10.11
CA GLU A 11 -16.53 24.46 11.02
C GLU A 11 -16.66 23.74 12.37
N VAL A 12 -16.19 24.37 13.44
CA VAL A 12 -16.23 23.86 14.80
C VAL A 12 -17.19 24.73 15.61
N ASN A 13 -18.21 24.12 16.21
CA ASN A 13 -19.11 24.82 17.13
C ASN A 13 -18.58 24.70 18.57
N HIS A 14 -18.14 25.80 19.14
CA HIS A 14 -17.71 25.91 20.54
C HIS A 14 -18.87 26.22 21.50
N GLY A 15 -20.01 26.64 20.96
CA GLY A 15 -21.21 26.99 21.69
C GLY A 15 -22.20 25.82 21.80
N THR A 16 -23.48 26.16 21.88
CA THR A 16 -24.55 25.16 21.88
C THR A 16 -25.23 25.11 20.51
N GLN A 17 -26.23 24.24 20.36
CA GLN A 17 -27.05 24.24 19.14
C GLN A 17 -27.96 25.49 19.06
N GLU A 18 -28.37 26.05 20.21
CA GLU A 18 -29.26 27.23 20.30
C GLU A 18 -28.48 28.55 20.20
N GLU A 19 -27.27 28.58 20.77
CA GLU A 19 -26.32 29.69 20.68
C GLU A 19 -25.01 29.16 20.07
N PRO A 20 -24.95 29.04 18.72
CA PRO A 20 -23.78 28.53 18.05
C PRO A 20 -22.64 29.55 18.09
N ASP A 21 -21.43 29.06 18.36
CA ASP A 21 -20.18 29.81 18.26
C ASP A 21 -19.29 29.08 17.25
N ILE A 22 -19.44 29.46 15.97
CA ILE A 22 -18.80 28.77 14.85
C ILE A 22 -17.42 29.37 14.58
N GLU A 23 -16.39 28.55 14.68
CA GLU A 23 -15.03 28.85 14.25
C GLU A 23 -14.71 28.05 12.97
N THR A 24 -14.06 28.70 12.00
CA THR A 24 -13.48 27.99 10.85
C THR A 24 -12.02 27.66 11.14
N VAL A 25 -11.72 26.38 11.27
CA VAL A 25 -10.36 25.87 11.47
C VAL A 25 -9.82 25.35 10.15
N LEU A 26 -8.65 25.85 9.73
CA LEU A 26 -7.94 25.39 8.55
C LEU A 26 -6.91 24.33 8.93
N SER A 27 -6.92 23.19 8.23
CA SER A 27 -5.99 22.07 8.43
C SER A 27 -5.27 21.73 7.14
N ASP A 28 -3.94 21.61 7.18
CA ASP A 28 -3.15 21.16 6.04
C ASP A 28 -3.33 19.65 5.81
N VAL A 29 -3.61 19.28 4.56
CA VAL A 29 -3.69 17.87 4.14
C VAL A 29 -2.66 17.59 3.06
N VAL A 30 -1.99 16.45 3.20
CA VAL A 30 -0.98 15.96 2.25
C VAL A 30 -1.34 14.54 1.82
N ILE A 31 -1.55 14.35 0.52
CA ILE A 31 -1.78 13.04 -0.09
C ILE A 31 -0.58 12.69 -0.95
N VAL A 32 0.09 11.58 -0.67
CA VAL A 32 1.12 11.02 -1.55
C VAL A 32 0.54 9.80 -2.26
N CYS A 33 0.52 9.82 -3.59
CA CYS A 33 -0.09 8.77 -4.39
C CYS A 33 0.74 8.40 -5.62
N LEU A 34 0.45 7.23 -6.18
CA LEU A 34 0.99 6.84 -7.49
C LEU A 34 0.40 7.74 -8.59
N ASP A 35 1.15 7.91 -9.67
CA ASP A 35 0.71 8.65 -10.85
C ASP A 35 -0.63 8.12 -11.41
N SER A 36 -0.83 6.80 -11.37
CA SER A 36 -2.08 6.14 -11.78
C SER A 36 -3.30 6.46 -10.92
N ARG A 37 -3.09 7.01 -9.72
CA ARG A 37 -4.15 7.41 -8.77
C ARG A 37 -4.31 8.93 -8.71
N LEU A 38 -3.52 9.70 -9.46
CA LEU A 38 -3.49 11.16 -9.38
C LEU A 38 -4.85 11.79 -9.68
N GLU A 39 -5.49 11.41 -10.78
CA GLU A 39 -6.74 12.06 -11.23
C GLU A 39 -7.89 11.93 -10.20
N GLY A 40 -8.05 10.74 -9.61
CA GLY A 40 -9.06 10.49 -8.58
C GLY A 40 -8.78 11.28 -7.30
N ASN A 41 -7.53 11.27 -6.82
CA ASN A 41 -7.16 12.02 -5.61
C ASN A 41 -7.23 13.53 -5.83
N LEU A 42 -6.87 14.03 -7.02
CA LEU A 42 -6.96 15.44 -7.35
C LEU A 42 -8.42 15.90 -7.44
N THR A 43 -9.32 15.06 -7.95
CA THR A 43 -10.76 15.35 -8.01
C THR A 43 -11.34 15.49 -6.61
N LEU A 44 -10.98 14.57 -5.71
CA LEU A 44 -11.39 14.64 -4.30
C LEU A 44 -10.81 15.88 -3.62
N ALA A 45 -9.49 16.11 -3.75
CA ALA A 45 -8.82 17.26 -3.14
C ALA A 45 -9.43 18.60 -3.60
N LYS A 46 -9.76 18.75 -4.89
CA LYS A 46 -10.43 19.97 -5.39
C LYS A 46 -11.84 20.18 -4.83
N ALA A 47 -12.55 19.10 -4.52
CA ALA A 47 -13.91 19.17 -4.00
C ALA A 47 -13.95 19.58 -2.53
N GLU A 48 -12.92 19.23 -1.76
CA GLU A 48 -12.85 19.48 -0.30
C GLU A 48 -11.90 20.63 0.08
N ALA A 49 -10.99 21.02 -0.80
CA ALA A 49 -10.05 22.12 -0.54
C ALA A 49 -10.79 23.44 -0.26
N TYR A 50 -10.30 24.14 0.75
CA TYR A 50 -10.70 25.51 1.04
C TYR A 50 -10.44 26.38 -0.20
N GLN A 51 -11.50 27.01 -0.70
CA GLN A 51 -11.50 27.80 -1.94
C GLN A 51 -11.12 27.01 -3.21
N GLY A 52 -11.05 25.68 -3.15
CA GLY A 52 -10.65 24.83 -4.27
C GLY A 52 -9.15 24.88 -4.61
N GLU A 53 -8.32 25.46 -3.74
CA GLU A 53 -6.88 25.59 -3.98
C GLU A 53 -6.13 24.30 -3.66
N VAL A 54 -5.44 23.75 -4.67
CA VAL A 54 -4.68 22.50 -4.56
C VAL A 54 -3.35 22.65 -5.28
N SER A 55 -2.27 22.19 -4.65
CA SER A 55 -0.94 22.10 -5.27
C SER A 55 -0.55 20.65 -5.51
N VAL A 56 0.15 20.39 -6.62
CA VAL A 56 0.64 19.06 -6.99
C VAL A 56 2.14 19.14 -7.26
N GLU A 57 2.90 18.33 -6.54
CA GLU A 57 4.35 18.23 -6.61
C GLU A 57 4.79 16.80 -6.97
N ASP A 58 6.02 16.65 -7.47
CA ASP A 58 6.61 15.32 -7.62
C ASP A 58 7.10 14.81 -6.26
N ALA A 59 6.71 13.60 -5.90
CA ALA A 59 7.08 12.98 -4.61
C ALA A 59 8.26 12.01 -4.74
N GLY A 60 8.92 11.97 -5.90
CA GLY A 60 9.98 11.01 -6.20
C GLY A 60 9.47 9.62 -6.60
N PRO A 61 10.40 8.65 -6.70
CA PRO A 61 10.09 7.30 -7.15
C PRO A 61 9.28 6.54 -6.10
N ASP A 62 8.41 5.65 -6.56
CA ASP A 62 7.68 4.74 -5.67
C ASP A 62 8.66 3.82 -4.92
N PRO A 63 8.67 3.82 -3.58
CA PRO A 63 9.54 2.96 -2.79
C PRO A 63 9.30 1.47 -3.07
N ALA A 64 8.09 1.07 -3.45
CA ALA A 64 7.77 -0.33 -3.79
C ALA A 64 8.19 -0.72 -5.22
N SER A 65 8.34 0.25 -6.13
CA SER A 65 8.81 0.02 -7.50
C SER A 65 10.34 -0.19 -7.56
N SER A 66 11.05 0.28 -6.55
CA SER A 66 12.51 0.31 -6.49
C SER A 66 13.09 -1.01 -5.96
N GLY A 67 13.02 -2.09 -6.74
CA GLY A 67 13.93 -3.24 -6.59
C GLY A 67 13.41 -4.48 -5.85
N ASP A 68 12.23 -4.45 -5.22
CA ASP A 68 11.71 -5.62 -4.49
C ASP A 68 11.28 -6.75 -5.43
N LEU A 69 10.71 -6.42 -6.60
CA LEU A 69 10.07 -7.42 -7.46
C LEU A 69 11.07 -8.28 -8.23
N GLU A 70 12.11 -7.68 -8.81
CA GLU A 70 13.19 -8.44 -9.47
C GLU A 70 14.00 -9.24 -8.45
N GLN A 71 14.30 -8.67 -7.27
CA GLN A 71 14.98 -9.41 -6.21
C GLN A 71 14.16 -10.60 -5.71
N ARG A 72 12.83 -10.43 -5.57
CA ARG A 72 11.92 -11.52 -5.21
C ARG A 72 11.81 -12.56 -6.32
N MET A 73 11.79 -12.15 -7.58
CA MET A 73 11.83 -13.07 -8.71
C MET A 73 13.13 -13.88 -8.70
N THR A 74 14.29 -13.23 -8.55
CA THR A 74 15.60 -13.90 -8.47
C THR A 74 15.68 -14.83 -7.26
N ALA A 75 15.16 -14.43 -6.10
CA ALA A 75 15.13 -15.29 -4.90
C ALA A 75 14.27 -16.54 -5.13
N VAL A 76 13.10 -16.40 -5.76
CA VAL A 76 12.25 -17.53 -6.16
C VAL A 76 12.94 -18.41 -7.20
N GLU A 77 13.62 -17.82 -8.17
CA GLU A 77 14.37 -18.56 -9.19
C GLU A 77 15.59 -19.28 -8.63
N THR A 78 16.21 -18.77 -7.58
CA THR A 78 17.36 -19.39 -6.92
C THR A 78 16.93 -20.46 -5.93
N GLY A 79 15.78 -20.28 -5.27
CA GLY A 79 15.26 -21.20 -4.26
C GLY A 79 14.33 -22.29 -4.81
N LYS A 80 14.09 -22.35 -6.13
CA LYS A 80 13.27 -23.41 -6.73
C LYS A 80 14.05 -24.72 -6.67
N ALA A 81 13.43 -25.74 -6.09
CA ALA A 81 13.94 -27.10 -6.14
C ALA A 81 13.80 -27.65 -7.57
N ASP A 82 14.84 -28.31 -8.06
CA ASP A 82 14.79 -28.97 -9.35
C ASP A 82 13.96 -30.25 -9.29
N LYS A 83 13.50 -30.72 -10.46
CA LYS A 83 12.66 -31.92 -10.57
C LYS A 83 13.27 -33.15 -9.88
N THR A 84 14.59 -33.27 -9.94
CA THR A 84 15.34 -34.36 -9.29
C THR A 84 15.23 -34.28 -7.77
N GLU A 85 15.40 -33.09 -7.18
CA GLU A 85 15.32 -32.91 -5.72
C GLU A 85 13.91 -33.20 -5.19
N VAL A 86 12.88 -32.81 -5.95
CA VAL A 86 11.48 -33.13 -5.62
C VAL A 86 11.24 -34.64 -5.68
N GLN A 87 11.87 -35.32 -6.65
CA GLN A 87 11.73 -36.75 -6.82
C GLN A 87 12.48 -37.55 -5.75
N ASP A 88 13.67 -37.08 -5.33
CA ASP A 88 14.43 -37.66 -4.22
C ASP A 88 13.67 -37.56 -2.89
N VAL A 89 13.04 -36.40 -2.61
CA VAL A 89 12.19 -36.24 -1.42
C VAL A 89 10.96 -37.16 -1.48
N TRP A 90 10.37 -37.32 -2.66
CA TRP A 90 9.25 -38.24 -2.86
C TRP A 90 9.65 -39.70 -2.60
N ASP A 91 10.77 -40.14 -3.16
CA ASP A 91 11.28 -41.50 -3.00
C ASP A 91 11.69 -41.78 -1.55
N GLN A 92 12.31 -40.80 -0.87
CA GLN A 92 12.62 -40.88 0.55
C GLN A 92 11.36 -41.02 1.41
N MET A 93 10.31 -40.26 1.09
CA MET A 93 9.04 -40.32 1.82
C MET A 93 8.29 -41.63 1.57
N ALA A 94 8.37 -42.16 0.34
CA ALA A 94 7.82 -43.47 -0.01
C ALA A 94 8.53 -44.62 0.71
N ALA A 95 9.87 -44.58 0.79
CA ALA A 95 10.67 -45.57 1.50
C ALA A 95 10.40 -45.57 3.01
N ALA A 96 10.34 -44.39 3.64
CA ALA A 96 10.00 -44.25 5.05
C ALA A 96 8.58 -44.79 5.37
N TYR A 97 7.64 -44.63 4.44
CA TYR A 97 6.29 -45.19 4.58
C TYR A 97 6.30 -46.73 4.51
N GLN A 98 7.11 -47.33 3.63
CA GLN A 98 7.24 -48.78 3.55
C GLN A 98 7.96 -49.39 4.77
N GLU A 99 8.98 -48.74 5.31
CA GLU A 99 9.63 -49.18 6.55
C GLU A 99 8.69 -49.11 7.76
N GLY A 100 7.83 -48.08 7.84
CA GLY A 100 6.79 -47.99 8.87
C GLY A 100 5.71 -49.07 8.78
N VAL A 101 5.40 -49.53 7.56
CA VAL A 101 4.44 -50.63 7.31
C VAL A 101 5.07 -52.02 7.57
N GLN A 102 6.37 -52.19 7.38
CA GLN A 102 7.07 -53.46 7.64
C GLN A 102 7.48 -53.67 9.11
N ASN A 103 7.52 -52.60 9.90
CA ASN A 103 7.84 -52.64 11.35
C ASN A 103 6.60 -52.56 12.27
N ALA A 104 5.37 -52.66 11.72
CA ALA A 104 4.10 -52.70 12.46
C ALA A 104 3.53 -54.13 12.53
#